data_AF-V5H5F4-F1
#
_entry.id   AF-V5H5F4-F1
#
_cell.length_a   1.000
_cell.length_b   1.000
_cell.length_c   1.000
_cell.angle_alpha   90.00
_cell.angle_beta   90.00
_cell.angle_gamma   90.00
#
_symmetry.space_group_name_H-M   'P 1'
#
loop_
_entity.id
_entity.type
_entity.pdbx_description
1 polymer ?
#
loop_
_entity_poly.entity_id
_entity_poly.type
_entity_poly.pdbx_seq_one_letter_code
_entity_poly.pdbx_strand_id
1 'polypeptide(L)'
;MRALYEYVPQEDTLSPCKEIGLPFDRGDILQIVDQRDPNWWQAKKVGGDGTTGLIPSLELEERRKAFVAPEADFVHKISICGARISKKKKKIIYQSKSSCDFDKAELLLYEEVTRMPPFKRKTLVLIGTQGVGRRTLTNRLINSDPEKFGGVVPCK
;
A
#
# COMPACT_ATOMS: atom_id res chain seq x y z
N MET A 1 -2.70 -0.52 8.12
CA MET A 1 -2.36 -0.45 6.68
C MET A 1 -3.59 -0.80 5.86
N ARG A 2 -3.71 -0.28 4.64
CA ARG A 2 -4.71 -0.66 3.64
C ARG A 2 -4.05 -1.57 2.61
N ALA A 3 -4.66 -2.72 2.31
CA ALA A 3 -4.18 -3.64 1.29
C ALA A 3 -4.43 -3.06 -0.11
N LEU A 4 -3.43 -3.12 -0.99
CA LEU A 4 -3.52 -2.68 -2.38
C LEU A 4 -3.48 -3.86 -3.37
N TYR A 5 -3.73 -5.07 -2.88
CA TYR A 5 -3.86 -6.31 -3.65
C TYR A 5 -4.66 -7.33 -2.84
N GLU A 6 -4.97 -8.48 -3.43
CA GLU A 6 -5.60 -9.60 -2.75
C GLU A 6 -4.56 -10.63 -2.31
N TYR A 7 -4.80 -11.28 -1.18
CA TYR A 7 -3.96 -12.36 -0.69
C TYR A 7 -4.81 -13.57 -0.36
N VAL A 8 -4.51 -14.68 -1.04
CA VAL A 8 -5.15 -15.98 -0.85
C VAL A 8 -4.12 -16.93 -0.24
N PRO A 9 -4.14 -17.17 1.09
CA PRO A 9 -3.17 -18.04 1.77
C PRO A 9 -3.07 -19.44 1.18
N GLN A 10 -4.16 -19.95 0.60
CA GLN A 10 -4.21 -21.28 0.02
C GLN A 10 -3.36 -21.43 -1.25
N GLU A 11 -3.12 -20.32 -1.95
CA GLU A 11 -2.29 -20.26 -3.16
C GLU A 11 -0.81 -19.99 -2.84
N ASP A 12 -0.51 -19.58 -1.61
CA ASP A 12 0.84 -19.22 -1.19
C ASP A 12 1.68 -20.46 -0.88
N THR A 13 2.67 -20.72 -1.73
CA THR A 13 3.60 -21.85 -1.60
C THR A 13 4.73 -21.61 -0.59
N LEU A 14 4.96 -20.36 -0.18
CA LEU A 14 6.00 -20.00 0.80
C LEU A 14 5.43 -19.87 2.21
N SER A 15 4.11 -19.91 2.38
CA SER A 15 3.46 -19.86 3.69
C SER A 15 3.86 -21.07 4.54
N PRO A 16 4.29 -20.87 5.80
CA PRO A 16 4.69 -21.97 6.67
C PRO A 16 3.52 -22.90 6.99
N CYS A 17 2.32 -22.33 7.16
CA CYS A 17 1.06 -23.04 7.37
C CYS A 17 -0.07 -22.22 6.72
N LYS A 18 -0.85 -22.82 5.83
CA LYS A 18 -1.90 -22.10 5.07
C LYS A 18 -3.11 -21.74 5.94
N GLU A 19 -3.34 -22.52 6.98
CA GLU A 19 -4.49 -22.43 7.89
C GLU A 19 -4.43 -21.21 8.81
N ILE A 20 -3.22 -20.69 9.07
CA ILE A 20 -3.00 -19.49 9.89
C ILE A 20 -2.85 -18.23 9.05
N GLY A 21 -2.91 -18.33 7.72
CA GLY A 21 -2.88 -17.18 6.84
C GLY A 21 -4.17 -16.38 6.94
N LEU A 22 -4.04 -15.05 7.02
CA LEU A 22 -5.17 -14.14 7.02
C LEU A 22 -5.48 -13.71 5.58
N PRO A 23 -6.55 -14.23 4.95
CA PRO A 23 -6.95 -13.75 3.62
C PRO A 23 -7.43 -12.30 3.69
N PHE A 24 -7.18 -11.55 2.62
CA PHE A 24 -7.70 -10.19 2.47
C PHE A 24 -7.88 -9.81 1.00
N ASP A 25 -8.79 -8.86 0.76
CA ASP A 25 -9.05 -8.28 -0.55
C ASP A 25 -8.41 -6.90 -0.69
N ARG A 26 -8.26 -6.44 -1.93
CA ARG A 26 -7.84 -5.06 -2.21
C ARG A 26 -8.79 -4.08 -1.52
N GLY A 27 -8.23 -3.15 -0.75
CA GLY A 27 -8.94 -2.12 -0.02
C GLY A 27 -9.19 -2.45 1.46
N ASP A 28 -8.97 -3.71 1.87
CA ASP A 28 -9.11 -4.11 3.27
C ASP A 28 -8.15 -3.34 4.17
N ILE A 29 -8.63 -3.02 5.37
CA ILE A 29 -7.83 -2.37 6.39
C ILE A 29 -7.30 -3.43 7.36
N LEU A 30 -5.98 -3.56 7.40
CA LEU A 30 -5.25 -4.52 8.22
C LEU A 30 -4.58 -3.77 9.37
N GLN A 31 -4.89 -4.17 10.60
CA GLN A 31 -4.16 -3.74 11.78
C GLN A 31 -2.97 -4.68 11.97
N ILE A 32 -1.76 -4.14 11.85
CA ILE A 32 -0.53 -4.90 12.09
C ILE A 32 -0.33 -5.06 13.59
N VAL A 33 -0.06 -6.30 14.01
CA VAL A 33 0.13 -6.71 15.41
C VAL A 33 1.61 -6.96 15.69
N ASP A 34 2.31 -7.66 14.79
CA ASP A 34 3.73 -7.98 14.92
C ASP A 34 4.43 -7.96 13.55
N GLN A 35 5.64 -7.40 13.52
CA GLN A 35 6.51 -7.27 12.34
C GLN A 35 7.93 -7.81 12.58
N ARG A 36 8.15 -8.58 13.67
CA ARG A 36 9.47 -9.11 14.00
C ARG A 36 10.05 -10.05 12.94
N ASP A 37 9.19 -10.86 12.31
CA ASP A 37 9.62 -11.69 11.18
C ASP A 37 9.65 -10.85 9.89
N PRO A 38 10.75 -10.90 9.12
CA PRO A 38 10.91 -10.07 7.92
C PRO A 38 10.03 -10.51 6.76
N ASN A 39 9.51 -11.74 6.76
CA ASN A 39 8.70 -12.28 5.66
C ASN A 39 7.20 -12.33 5.99
N TRP A 40 6.86 -12.57 7.26
CA TRP A 40 5.49 -12.84 7.70
C TRP A 40 5.09 -11.93 8.85
N TRP A 41 4.12 -11.06 8.59
CA TRP A 41 3.57 -10.20 9.63
C TRP A 41 2.31 -10.80 10.23
N GLN A 42 2.11 -10.57 11.52
CA GLN A 42 0.84 -10.85 12.16
C GLN A 42 -0.08 -9.64 12.02
N ALA A 43 -1.28 -9.87 11.53
CA ALA A 43 -2.27 -8.82 11.36
C ALA A 43 -3.68 -9.33 11.69
N LYS A 44 -4.62 -8.39 11.81
CA LYS A 44 -6.05 -8.67 11.91
C LYS A 44 -6.83 -7.68 11.04
N LYS A 45 -7.96 -8.12 10.48
CA LYS A 45 -8.84 -7.28 9.65
C LYS A 45 -9.68 -6.35 10.53
N VAL A 46 -9.65 -5.05 10.24
CA VAL A 46 -10.47 -4.05 10.95
C VAL A 46 -11.93 -4.26 10.57
N GLY A 47 -12.81 -4.41 11.58
CA GLY A 47 -14.22 -4.75 11.36
C GLY A 47 -14.49 -6.23 11.09
N GLY A 48 -13.46 -7.09 11.15
CA GLY A 48 -13.61 -8.54 11.12
C GLY A 48 -13.99 -9.14 12.49
N ASP A 49 -13.85 -10.46 12.59
CA ASP A 49 -14.07 -11.27 13.80
C ASP A 49 -13.01 -11.04 14.91
N GLY A 50 -11.95 -10.28 14.61
CA GLY A 50 -10.85 -9.99 15.53
C GLY A 50 -9.75 -11.05 15.52
N THR A 51 -9.85 -12.06 14.65
CA THR A 51 -8.85 -13.12 14.50
C THR A 51 -7.54 -12.55 13.94
N THR A 52 -6.43 -12.95 14.54
CA THR A 52 -5.09 -12.63 14.05
C THR A 52 -4.61 -13.76 13.13
N GLY A 53 -3.99 -13.41 12.02
CA GLY A 53 -3.34 -14.37 11.13
C GLY A 53 -2.12 -13.77 10.42
N LEU A 54 -1.43 -14.60 9.65
CA LEU A 54 -0.24 -14.23 8.92
C LEU A 54 -0.57 -13.58 7.58
N ILE A 55 0.09 -12.47 7.29
CA ILE A 55 0.09 -11.82 5.98
C ILE A 55 1.53 -11.69 5.46
N PRO A 56 1.74 -11.68 4.13
CA PRO A 56 3.04 -11.40 3.55
C PRO A 56 3.52 -10.01 3.97
N SER A 57 4.77 -9.91 4.42
CA SER A 57 5.40 -8.62 4.70
C SER A 57 5.59 -7.81 3.40
N LEU A 58 5.87 -6.52 3.56
CA LEU A 58 6.27 -5.69 2.43
C LEU A 58 7.52 -6.28 1.73
N GLU A 59 8.55 -6.66 2.49
CA GLU A 59 9.80 -7.20 1.92
C GLU A 59 9.58 -8.51 1.15
N LEU A 60 8.74 -9.41 1.67
CA LEU A 60 8.44 -10.69 0.99
C LEU A 60 7.76 -10.44 -0.35
N GLU A 61 6.78 -9.53 -0.38
CA GLU A 61 6.05 -9.18 -1.59
C GLU A 61 6.90 -8.40 -2.60
N GLU A 62 7.75 -7.48 -2.13
CA GLU A 62 8.73 -6.82 -2.97
C GLU A 62 9.67 -7.84 -3.61
N ARG A 63 10.15 -8.83 -2.85
CA ARG A 63 10.97 -9.93 -3.39
C ARG A 63 10.17 -10.79 -4.38
N ARG A 64 8.89 -11.04 -4.19
CA ARG A 64 8.08 -11.79 -5.19
C ARG A 64 7.98 -11.02 -6.50
N LYS A 65 7.72 -9.73 -6.43
CA LYS A 65 7.49 -8.87 -7.61
C LYS A 65 8.77 -8.42 -8.30
N ALA A 66 9.88 -8.28 -7.57
CA ALA A 66 11.19 -7.94 -8.12
C ALA A 66 11.82 -9.06 -8.98
N PHE A 67 11.25 -10.28 -8.94
CA PHE A 67 11.74 -11.44 -9.69
C PHE A 67 10.85 -11.82 -10.89
N VAL A 68 9.76 -11.08 -11.15
CA VAL A 68 8.92 -11.31 -12.33
C VAL A 68 9.52 -10.60 -13.55
N ALA A 69 10.24 -11.34 -14.39
CA ALA A 69 10.42 -11.00 -15.79
C ALA A 69 9.47 -11.88 -16.61
N PRO A 70 8.37 -11.35 -17.20
CA PRO A 70 7.39 -12.16 -17.92
C PRO A 70 7.95 -12.88 -19.17
N GLU A 71 9.13 -12.49 -19.64
CA GLU A 71 9.80 -13.06 -20.83
C GLU A 71 11.06 -13.90 -20.53
N ALA A 72 11.39 -14.18 -19.26
CA ALA A 72 12.67 -14.86 -18.94
C ALA A 72 12.56 -16.36 -18.60
N ASP A 73 11.36 -16.95 -18.58
CA ASP A 73 11.20 -18.37 -18.22
C ASP A 73 11.27 -19.34 -19.41
N PHE A 74 11.32 -18.86 -20.66
CA PHE A 74 11.62 -19.73 -21.81
C PHE A 74 12.53 -19.08 -22.84
N VAL A 75 13.84 -19.27 -22.66
CA VAL A 75 14.68 -19.75 -23.78
C VAL A 75 15.46 -20.96 -23.27
N HIS A 76 14.77 -22.09 -23.11
CA HIS A 76 15.43 -23.38 -23.22
C HIS A 76 15.84 -23.57 -24.69
N LYS A 77 16.92 -22.91 -25.13
CA LYS A 77 17.70 -23.47 -26.24
C LYS A 77 18.54 -24.57 -25.64
N ILE A 78 18.01 -25.80 -25.69
CA ILE A 78 18.83 -27.00 -25.61
C ILE A 78 19.77 -26.93 -26.82
N SER A 79 20.98 -26.41 -26.61
CA SER A 79 22.09 -26.73 -27.50
C SER A 79 22.45 -28.18 -27.25
N ILE A 80 22.63 -28.93 -28.32
CA ILE A 80 22.79 -30.39 -28.40
C ILE A 80 24.06 -30.93 -27.68
N CYS A 81 24.71 -30.15 -26.80
CA CYS A 81 25.90 -30.54 -26.03
C CYS A 81 25.97 -29.82 -24.65
N GLY A 82 25.13 -30.22 -23.70
CA GLY A 82 25.43 -30.31 -22.24
C GLY A 82 26.02 -29.16 -21.39
N ALA A 83 26.38 -27.99 -21.92
CA ALA A 83 27.06 -26.95 -21.13
C ALA A 83 26.10 -25.84 -20.65
N ARG A 84 25.86 -25.76 -19.33
CA ARG A 84 25.10 -24.67 -18.69
C ARG A 84 25.99 -23.43 -18.54
N ILE A 85 25.83 -22.42 -19.40
CA ILE A 85 26.49 -21.12 -19.22
C ILE A 85 25.53 -20.19 -18.46
N SER A 86 25.77 -20.01 -17.16
CA SER A 86 25.09 -18.98 -16.37
C SER A 86 25.83 -17.64 -16.55
N LYS A 87 25.18 -16.62 -17.12
CA LYS A 87 25.74 -15.26 -17.19
C LYS A 87 25.48 -14.53 -15.88
N LYS A 88 26.55 -14.01 -15.26
CA LYS A 88 26.50 -13.26 -13.99
C LYS A 88 25.68 -11.97 -14.14
N LYS A 89 24.67 -11.80 -13.28
CA LYS A 89 23.78 -10.62 -13.23
C LYS A 89 24.61 -9.34 -13.04
N LYS A 90 24.47 -8.37 -13.95
CA LYS A 90 25.17 -7.07 -13.88
C LYS A 90 24.53 -6.24 -12.75
N LYS A 91 25.28 -5.93 -11.70
CA LYS A 91 24.84 -5.00 -10.64
C LYS A 91 24.85 -3.58 -11.23
N ILE A 92 23.67 -2.98 -11.36
CA ILE A 92 23.53 -1.57 -11.76
C ILE A 92 23.67 -0.74 -10.48
N ILE A 93 24.61 0.21 -10.46
CA ILE A 93 24.83 1.12 -9.33
C ILE A 93 23.79 2.23 -9.43
N TYR A 94 23.18 2.61 -8.30
CA TYR A 94 22.17 3.67 -8.23
C TYR A 94 22.73 4.98 -8.80
N GLN A 95 22.14 5.48 -9.89
CA GLN A 95 22.46 6.78 -10.47
C GLN A 95 21.25 7.70 -10.30
N SER A 96 21.45 8.87 -9.69
CA SER A 96 20.36 9.83 -9.41
C SER A 96 19.61 10.31 -10.64
N LYS A 97 20.19 10.18 -11.85
CA LYS A 97 19.56 10.56 -13.12
C LYS A 97 18.48 9.59 -13.59
N SER A 98 18.42 8.38 -13.03
CA SER A 98 17.36 7.40 -13.30
C SER A 98 16.38 7.27 -12.14
N SER A 99 16.35 8.24 -11.20
CA SER A 99 15.44 8.20 -10.04
C SER A 99 13.98 8.09 -10.46
N CYS A 100 13.58 8.79 -11.52
CA CYS A 100 12.23 8.77 -12.07
C CYS A 100 11.81 7.42 -12.68
N ASP A 101 12.77 6.58 -13.11
CA ASP A 101 12.49 5.22 -13.56
C ASP A 101 12.40 4.23 -12.38
N PHE A 102 13.05 4.54 -11.26
CA PHE A 102 12.89 3.81 -9.99
C PHE A 102 11.59 4.20 -9.28
N ASP A 103 11.16 5.47 -9.33
CA ASP A 103 9.89 5.95 -8.75
C ASP A 103 8.66 5.33 -9.44
N LYS A 104 8.77 4.98 -10.74
CA LYS A 104 7.73 4.24 -11.47
C LYS A 104 7.58 2.78 -11.01
N ALA A 105 8.54 2.27 -10.22
CA ALA A 105 8.54 0.90 -9.71
C ALA A 105 8.02 0.80 -8.26
N GLU A 106 7.40 1.85 -7.71
CA GLU A 106 6.76 1.78 -6.39
C GLU A 106 5.65 0.72 -6.42
N LEU A 107 5.87 -0.40 -5.72
CA LEU A 107 4.96 -1.52 -5.73
C LEU A 107 3.72 -1.19 -4.89
N LEU A 108 2.54 -1.19 -5.51
CA LEU A 108 1.26 -1.00 -4.84
C LEU A 108 0.89 -2.24 -4.00
N LEU A 109 1.50 -2.36 -2.82
CA LEU A 109 1.34 -3.49 -1.89
C LEU A 109 0.48 -3.11 -0.69
N TYR A 110 0.97 -2.16 0.08
CA TYR A 110 0.29 -1.67 1.27
C TYR A 110 0.39 -0.16 1.33
N GLU A 111 -0.67 0.48 1.79
CA GLU A 111 -0.69 1.89 2.09
C GLU A 111 -0.80 2.09 3.60
N GLU A 112 0.03 2.94 4.17
CA GLU A 112 -0.13 3.30 5.57
C GLU A 112 -1.42 4.10 5.77
N VAL A 113 -2.23 3.69 6.73
CA VAL A 113 -3.49 4.36 7.06
C VAL A 113 -3.63 4.42 8.57
N THR A 114 -4.22 5.51 9.04
CA THR A 114 -4.58 5.70 10.44
C THR A 114 -6.08 5.95 10.58
N ARG A 115 -6.67 5.49 11.69
CA ARG A 115 -8.06 5.81 11.98
C ARG A 115 -8.12 7.27 12.39
N MET A 116 -8.80 8.08 11.59
CA MET A 116 -9.09 9.45 11.96
C MET A 116 -9.93 9.45 13.24
N PRO A 117 -9.47 10.08 14.34
CA PRO A 117 -10.27 10.19 15.54
C PRO A 117 -11.58 10.93 15.21
N PRO A 118 -12.69 10.64 15.92
CA PRO A 118 -13.91 11.39 15.74
C PRO A 118 -13.64 12.88 15.97
N PHE A 119 -13.72 13.67 14.91
CA PHE A 119 -13.71 15.12 15.06
C PHE A 119 -14.98 15.52 15.81
N LYS A 120 -14.83 16.30 16.88
CA LYS A 120 -15.98 16.90 17.57
C LYS A 120 -16.80 17.78 16.60
N ARG A 121 -16.16 18.32 15.56
CA ARG A 121 -16.77 19.10 14.46
C ARG A 121 -16.07 18.78 13.14
N LYS A 122 -16.81 18.40 12.11
CA LYS A 122 -16.26 18.20 10.75
C LYS A 122 -15.82 19.57 10.21
N THR A 123 -14.55 19.74 9.90
CA THR A 123 -13.99 21.02 9.40
C THR A 123 -13.78 20.96 7.90
N LEU A 124 -14.29 21.96 7.18
CA LEU A 124 -14.01 22.18 5.74
C LEU A 124 -12.98 23.29 5.59
N VAL A 125 -11.89 23.05 4.86
CA VAL A 125 -10.85 24.04 4.60
C VAL A 125 -10.83 24.38 3.11
N LEU A 126 -10.97 25.67 2.79
CA LEU A 126 -10.87 26.18 1.42
C LEU A 126 -9.46 26.71 1.16
N ILE A 127 -8.70 25.95 0.38
CA ILE A 127 -7.32 26.28 -0.03
C ILE A 127 -7.37 26.85 -1.45
N GLY A 128 -6.59 27.90 -1.70
CA GLY A 128 -6.52 28.56 -3.00
C GLY A 128 -5.65 29.81 -2.93
N THR A 129 -5.25 30.32 -4.09
CA THR A 129 -4.42 31.54 -4.20
C THR A 129 -5.17 32.76 -3.65
N GLN A 130 -4.46 33.88 -3.48
CA GLN A 130 -5.10 35.13 -3.05
C GLN A 130 -6.02 35.66 -4.17
N GLY A 131 -7.18 36.24 -3.80
CA GLY A 131 -8.12 36.84 -4.75
C GLY A 131 -9.18 35.92 -5.37
N VAL A 132 -9.09 34.59 -5.22
CA VAL A 132 -10.02 33.64 -5.87
C VAL A 132 -11.40 33.50 -5.21
N GLY A 133 -11.82 34.49 -4.41
CA GLY A 133 -13.16 34.50 -3.82
C GLY A 133 -13.42 33.45 -2.73
N ARG A 134 -12.38 32.90 -2.07
CA ARG A 134 -12.53 31.93 -0.97
C ARG A 134 -13.51 32.39 0.10
N ARG A 135 -13.42 33.66 0.52
CA ARG A 135 -14.34 34.29 1.48
C ARG A 135 -15.79 34.31 0.97
N THR A 136 -15.99 34.63 -0.30
CA THR A 136 -17.31 34.62 -0.94
C THR A 136 -17.90 33.22 -0.93
N LEU A 137 -17.09 32.20 -1.22
CA LEU A 137 -17.52 30.81 -1.20
C LEU A 137 -17.87 30.34 0.23
N THR A 138 -17.03 30.68 1.22
CA THR A 138 -17.32 30.42 2.64
C THR A 138 -18.64 31.03 3.07
N ASN A 139 -18.87 32.31 2.75
CA ASN A 139 -20.10 33.00 3.12
C ASN A 139 -21.33 32.40 2.41
N ARG A 140 -21.20 32.01 1.14
CA ARG A 140 -22.28 31.33 0.41
C ARG A 140 -22.65 30.00 1.07
N LEU A 141 -21.66 29.19 1.46
CA LEU A 141 -21.90 27.92 2.15
C LEU A 141 -22.64 28.13 3.49
N ILE A 142 -22.14 29.05 4.31
CA ILE A 142 -22.76 29.40 5.61
C ILE A 142 -24.19 29.91 5.43
N ASN A 143 -24.43 30.78 4.46
CA ASN A 143 -25.76 31.34 4.22
C ASN A 143 -26.73 30.30 3.62
N SER A 144 -26.22 29.35 2.84
CA SER A 144 -27.05 28.32 2.21
C SER A 144 -27.48 27.21 3.18
N ASP A 145 -26.63 26.85 4.14
CA ASP A 145 -26.89 25.77 5.10
C ASP A 145 -26.23 26.11 6.46
N PRO A 146 -26.86 27.01 7.24
CA PRO A 146 -26.31 27.50 8.50
C PRO A 146 -26.32 26.45 9.62
N GLU A 147 -27.12 25.38 9.51
CA GLU A 147 -27.11 24.27 10.48
C GLU A 147 -25.86 23.39 10.32
N LYS A 148 -25.30 23.35 9.10
CA LYS A 148 -24.13 22.53 8.77
C LYS A 148 -22.81 23.31 8.76
N PHE A 149 -22.84 24.59 8.35
CA PHE A 149 -21.64 25.40 8.15
C PHE A 149 -21.62 26.63 9.06
N GLY A 150 -20.43 26.93 9.60
CA GLY A 150 -20.20 28.11 10.42
C GLY A 150 -18.78 28.63 10.29
N GLY A 151 -18.55 29.83 10.82
CA GLY A 151 -17.21 30.40 10.91
C GLY A 151 -16.31 29.62 11.87
N VAL A 152 -14.99 29.72 11.66
CA VAL A 152 -14.01 29.16 12.59
C VAL A 152 -14.04 29.96 13.89
N VAL A 153 -14.30 29.29 15.01
CA VAL A 153 -14.25 29.88 16.36
C VAL A 153 -12.97 29.40 17.04
N PRO A 154 -11.99 30.28 17.31
CA PRO A 154 -10.80 29.91 18.07
C PRO A 154 -11.21 29.46 19.48
N CYS A 155 -10.68 28.33 19.94
CA CYS A 155 -10.77 27.97 21.36
C CYS A 155 -9.81 28.87 22.16
N LYS A 156 -10.27 29.41 23.28
CA LYS A 156 -9.43 30.10 24.26
C LYS A 156 -8.61 29.11 25.08
#